data_AF-A0A3D3GPV8-F1
#
_entry.id   AF-A0A3D3GPV8-F1
#
_cell.length_a   1.000
_cell.length_b   1.000
_cell.length_c   1.000
_cell.angle_alpha   90.00
_cell.angle_beta   90.00
_cell.angle_gamma   90.00
#
_symmetry.space_group_name_H-M   'P 1'
#
loop_
_entity.id
_entity.type
_entity.pdbx_description
1 polymer ?
#
loop_
_entity_poly.entity_id
_entity_poly.type
_entity_poly.pdbx_seq_one_letter_code
_entity_poly.pdbx_strand_id
1 'polypeptide(L)'
;MWDAFVRKIKLVIEDETLRNRVFFVLSALVVFRILAAIPIPGINVVELQNLLSGNQFLGLLNVFSGGGFSNLSIMMIGVAPYITAAIIMQLSTVLSPKLKSMYQEEGDAGRARFMQYARYLTVPLAFIQAFGFLILLRQNGIVPPLDPLQMFANIMVIAAGALLIMWIGELITEFGVGNGVSIIIFAGIVASIPSAFAQLLFAFDVSQLPAYIGFAAAAVLITAGVVFITESERPIPVTYARRVRGSKVLGGISTYLPIRVNQAGVLPIIFALSFLLFPQMIASFLAQSSVTLLSVPATVVANALSNNWIYGALYFVLVFVFTYFYTAITFEPNQIAKNLQKNGAFIPGVRPGNNTAEYLGTIITRITLVGASFLGAVAVFPIVIQGITGITTFTIGGTALLIAVMVVLDVIKKIDAQTSIREY
;
A
#
# COMPACT_ATOMS: atom_id res chain seq x y z
N MET A 1 -26.89 -12.28 -0.59
CA MET A 1 -25.70 -11.40 -0.42
C MET A 1 -26.01 -10.19 0.44
N TRP A 2 -27.09 -9.44 0.16
CA TRP A 2 -27.49 -8.27 0.97
C TRP A 2 -27.79 -8.62 2.45
N ASP A 3 -28.51 -9.73 2.70
CA ASP A 3 -28.81 -10.15 4.09
C ASP A 3 -27.59 -10.62 4.88
N ALA A 4 -26.55 -11.12 4.17
CA ALA A 4 -25.27 -11.44 4.80
C ALA A 4 -24.51 -10.16 5.17
N PHE A 5 -24.55 -9.14 4.31
CA PHE A 5 -23.94 -7.84 4.57
C PHE A 5 -24.61 -7.11 5.74
N VAL A 6 -25.95 -7.03 5.74
CA VAL A 6 -26.72 -6.37 6.82
C VAL A 6 -26.52 -7.09 8.15
N ARG A 7 -26.51 -8.43 8.16
CA ARG A 7 -26.22 -9.22 9.36
C ARG A 7 -24.79 -8.99 9.87
N LYS A 8 -23.79 -8.90 8.99
CA LYS A 8 -22.41 -8.58 9.37
C LYS A 8 -22.28 -7.18 9.96
N ILE A 9 -22.92 -6.17 9.36
CA ILE A 9 -22.97 -4.82 9.93
C ILE A 9 -23.62 -4.84 11.31
N LYS A 10 -24.71 -5.59 11.46
CA LYS A 10 -25.40 -5.72 12.74
C LYS A 10 -24.51 -6.37 13.81
N LEU A 11 -23.79 -7.42 13.45
CA LEU A 11 -22.81 -8.07 14.33
C LEU A 11 -21.67 -7.14 14.74
N VAL A 12 -21.14 -6.34 13.81
CA VAL A 12 -20.09 -5.34 14.11
C VAL A 12 -20.58 -4.26 15.08
N ILE A 13 -21.86 -3.90 15.01
CA ILE A 13 -22.48 -2.88 15.88
C ILE A 13 -22.89 -3.46 17.24
N GLU A 14 -23.39 -4.71 17.27
CA GLU A 14 -23.81 -5.40 18.49
C GLU A 14 -22.60 -5.81 19.35
N ASP A 15 -21.48 -6.15 18.72
CA ASP A 15 -20.25 -6.53 19.42
C ASP A 15 -19.50 -5.31 19.99
N GLU A 16 -19.51 -5.18 21.31
CA GLU A 16 -18.82 -4.10 22.02
C GLU A 16 -17.32 -4.01 21.71
N THR A 17 -16.64 -5.13 21.51
CA THR A 17 -15.19 -5.14 21.24
C THR A 17 -14.88 -4.66 19.84
N LEU A 18 -15.57 -5.17 18.82
CA LEU A 18 -15.41 -4.72 17.44
C LEU A 18 -15.86 -3.26 17.29
N ARG A 19 -16.97 -2.89 17.91
CA ARG A 19 -17.48 -1.52 17.94
C ARG A 19 -16.45 -0.55 18.49
N ASN A 20 -15.84 -0.86 19.63
CA ASN A 20 -14.82 0.01 20.24
C ASN A 20 -13.58 0.15 19.34
N ARG A 21 -13.15 -0.94 18.68
CA ARG A 21 -12.04 -0.89 17.71
C ARG A 21 -12.38 -0.04 16.48
N VAL A 22 -13.59 -0.16 15.95
CA VAL A 22 -14.06 0.66 14.82
C VAL A 22 -14.20 2.12 15.21
N PHE A 23 -14.75 2.43 16.39
CA PHE A 23 -14.80 3.80 16.90
C PHE A 23 -13.41 4.39 17.12
N PHE A 24 -12.46 3.58 17.60
CA PHE A 24 -11.07 4.00 17.72
C PHE A 24 -10.49 4.40 16.36
N VAL A 25 -10.66 3.53 15.33
CA VAL A 25 -10.23 3.84 13.95
C VAL A 25 -10.87 5.14 13.46
N LEU A 26 -12.19 5.31 13.61
CA LEU A 26 -12.89 6.52 13.17
C LEU A 26 -12.38 7.77 13.90
N SER A 27 -12.18 7.69 15.22
CA SER A 27 -11.64 8.82 16.00
C SER A 27 -10.22 9.19 15.57
N ALA A 28 -9.37 8.19 15.30
CA ALA A 28 -8.02 8.40 14.79
C ALA A 28 -8.02 9.03 13.39
N LEU A 29 -8.97 8.65 12.53
CA LEU A 29 -9.15 9.26 11.21
C LEU A 29 -9.63 10.71 11.29
N VAL A 30 -10.50 11.05 12.25
CA VAL A 30 -10.90 12.44 12.51
C VAL A 30 -9.70 13.28 12.95
N VAL A 31 -8.89 12.77 13.88
CA VAL A 31 -7.66 13.44 14.33
C VAL A 31 -6.68 13.62 13.16
N PHE A 32 -6.45 12.58 12.36
CA PHE A 32 -5.64 12.66 11.14
C PHE A 32 -6.16 13.76 10.20
N ARG A 33 -7.48 13.88 10.02
CA ARG A 33 -8.05 14.88 9.12
C ARG A 33 -7.89 16.31 9.64
N ILE A 34 -8.04 16.52 10.95
CA ILE A 34 -7.79 17.82 11.58
C ILE A 34 -6.33 18.23 11.36
N LEU A 35 -5.39 17.31 11.57
CA LEU A 35 -3.96 17.56 11.39
C LEU A 35 -3.60 17.86 9.92
N ALA A 36 -4.23 17.18 8.97
CA ALA A 36 -4.06 17.44 7.54
C ALA A 36 -4.66 18.78 7.08
N ALA A 37 -5.50 19.42 7.91
CA ALA A 37 -6.08 20.73 7.64
C ALA A 37 -5.24 21.89 8.19
N ILE A 38 -4.23 21.63 9.04
CA ILE A 38 -3.38 22.68 9.62
C ILE A 38 -2.25 23.00 8.63
N PRO A 39 -2.27 24.18 7.95
CA PRO A 39 -1.25 24.56 6.99
C PRO A 39 0.04 24.99 7.70
N ILE A 40 1.16 24.82 7.01
CA ILE A 40 2.43 25.41 7.44
C ILE A 40 2.42 26.92 7.14
N PRO A 41 3.03 27.78 7.98
CA PRO A 41 3.06 29.21 7.71
C PRO A 41 3.87 29.55 6.45
N GLY A 42 3.37 30.51 5.66
CA GLY A 42 4.12 31.12 4.55
C GLY A 42 3.96 30.45 3.19
N ILE A 43 2.76 30.02 2.81
CA ILE A 43 2.51 29.27 1.55
C ILE A 43 1.53 29.99 0.63
N ASN A 44 1.82 29.93 -0.68
CA ASN A 44 0.88 30.30 -1.73
C ASN A 44 0.08 29.07 -2.23
N VAL A 45 -1.15 28.92 -1.75
CA VAL A 45 -2.03 27.77 -2.07
C VAL A 45 -2.44 27.75 -3.55
N VAL A 46 -2.49 28.91 -4.22
CA VAL A 46 -2.92 29.00 -5.62
C VAL A 46 -1.85 28.45 -6.56
N GLU A 47 -0.58 28.80 -6.33
CA GLU A 47 0.55 28.27 -7.13
C GLU A 47 0.75 26.77 -6.92
N LEU A 48 0.52 26.30 -5.70
CA LEU A 48 0.54 24.88 -5.37
C LEU A 48 -0.50 24.07 -6.17
N GLN A 49 -1.72 24.59 -6.30
CA GLN A 49 -2.77 23.93 -7.08
C GLN A 49 -2.42 23.86 -8.57
N ASN A 50 -1.84 24.91 -9.13
CA ASN A 50 -1.38 24.93 -10.52
C ASN A 50 -0.28 23.90 -10.78
N LEU A 51 0.68 23.79 -9.85
CA LEU A 51 1.77 22.82 -9.93
C LEU A 51 1.28 21.37 -9.77
N LEU A 52 0.32 21.12 -8.87
CA LEU A 52 -0.31 19.82 -8.71
C LEU A 52 -1.09 19.37 -9.95
N SER A 53 -1.70 20.32 -10.66
CA SER A 53 -2.44 20.05 -11.90
C SER A 53 -1.52 19.63 -13.04
N GLY A 54 -0.29 20.16 -13.08
CA GLY A 54 0.70 19.89 -14.12
C GLY A 54 1.63 18.71 -13.85
N ASN A 55 1.69 18.19 -12.61
CA ASN A 55 2.68 17.19 -12.22
C ASN A 55 2.03 15.94 -11.60
N GLN A 56 1.94 14.88 -12.40
CA GLN A 56 1.35 13.59 -12.02
C GLN A 56 2.04 12.92 -10.83
N PHE A 57 3.36 13.11 -10.68
CA PHE A 57 4.10 12.61 -9.52
C PHE A 57 3.63 13.27 -8.21
N LEU A 58 3.41 14.58 -8.23
CA LEU A 58 2.91 15.33 -7.06
C LEU A 58 1.44 15.05 -6.79
N GLY A 59 0.65 14.79 -7.84
CA GLY A 59 -0.72 14.29 -7.70
C GLY A 59 -0.79 12.94 -6.96
N LEU A 60 0.06 11.97 -7.31
CA LEU A 60 0.13 10.68 -6.62
C LEU A 60 0.61 10.82 -5.17
N LEU A 61 1.59 11.68 -4.91
CA LEU A 61 2.03 11.99 -3.56
C LEU A 61 0.92 12.63 -2.71
N ASN A 62 0.09 13.49 -3.32
CA ASN A 62 -1.06 14.08 -2.66
C ASN A 62 -2.08 13.02 -2.24
N VAL A 63 -2.28 11.99 -3.05
CA VAL A 63 -3.13 10.85 -2.70
C VAL A 63 -2.56 10.09 -1.50
N PHE A 64 -1.26 9.81 -1.48
CA PHE A 64 -0.60 9.10 -0.35
C PHE A 64 -0.53 9.91 0.95
N SER A 65 -0.46 11.24 0.86
CA SER A 65 -0.52 12.15 2.01
C SER A 65 -1.96 12.45 2.46
N GLY A 66 -2.96 11.90 1.78
CA GLY A 66 -4.38 12.10 2.08
C GLY A 66 -4.88 13.52 1.93
N GLY A 67 -4.37 14.22 0.90
CA GLY A 67 -4.65 15.63 0.68
C GLY A 67 -3.73 16.57 1.48
N GLY A 68 -2.86 16.03 2.34
CA GLY A 68 -1.94 16.82 3.16
C GLY A 68 -0.97 17.66 2.33
N PHE A 69 -0.62 17.20 1.12
CA PHE A 69 0.21 17.95 0.19
C PHE A 69 -0.55 19.11 -0.49
N SER A 70 -1.83 18.95 -0.83
CA SER A 70 -2.64 19.99 -1.48
C SER A 70 -2.91 21.23 -0.62
N ASN A 71 -2.79 21.11 0.70
CA ASN A 71 -2.88 22.23 1.64
C ASN A 71 -1.52 22.59 2.26
N LEU A 72 -0.42 21.93 1.81
CA LEU A 72 0.90 21.99 2.45
C LEU A 72 0.81 21.99 3.98
N SER A 73 0.08 20.99 4.48
CA SER A 73 -0.14 20.80 5.90
C SER A 73 1.13 20.33 6.61
N ILE A 74 1.08 20.33 7.94
CA ILE A 74 2.08 19.67 8.80
C ILE A 74 2.30 18.20 8.38
N MET A 75 1.31 17.61 7.69
CA MET A 75 1.28 16.23 7.21
C MET A 75 1.61 16.06 5.72
N MET A 76 2.29 17.03 5.10
CA MET A 76 2.57 17.05 3.67
C MET A 76 3.17 15.73 3.11
N ILE A 77 4.04 15.06 3.85
CA ILE A 77 4.75 13.84 3.41
C ILE A 77 4.01 12.56 3.85
N GLY A 78 3.04 12.69 4.76
CA GLY A 78 2.21 11.60 5.25
C GLY A 78 2.99 10.40 5.79
N VAL A 79 2.55 9.20 5.41
CA VAL A 79 3.16 7.91 5.79
C VAL A 79 4.35 7.51 4.90
N ALA A 80 4.71 8.29 3.88
CA ALA A 80 5.73 7.92 2.90
C ALA A 80 7.12 7.60 3.51
N PRO A 81 7.64 8.34 4.52
CA PRO A 81 8.94 8.02 5.12
C PRO A 81 8.93 6.66 5.81
N TYR A 82 7.83 6.33 6.48
CA TYR A 82 7.65 5.05 7.18
C TYR A 82 7.51 3.89 6.19
N ILE A 83 6.73 4.07 5.11
CA ILE A 83 6.62 3.07 4.05
C ILE A 83 8.01 2.80 3.45
N THR A 84 8.76 3.85 3.16
CA THR A 84 10.15 3.74 2.66
C THR A 84 11.03 2.96 3.64
N ALA A 85 10.98 3.29 4.93
CA ALA A 85 11.72 2.58 5.97
C ALA A 85 11.35 1.09 6.07
N ALA A 86 10.04 0.78 6.02
CA ALA A 86 9.53 -0.58 6.04
C ALA A 86 10.00 -1.38 4.81
N ILE A 87 10.03 -0.76 3.62
CA ILE A 87 10.56 -1.38 2.40
C ILE A 87 12.05 -1.71 2.57
N ILE A 88 12.85 -0.77 3.08
CA ILE A 88 14.28 -0.99 3.31
C ILE A 88 14.50 -2.16 4.28
N MET A 89 13.73 -2.20 5.37
CA MET A 89 13.78 -3.31 6.32
C MET A 89 13.35 -4.63 5.69
N GLN A 90 12.29 -4.63 4.87
CA GLN A 90 11.82 -5.83 4.16
C GLN A 90 12.87 -6.34 3.17
N LEU A 91 13.52 -5.45 2.41
CA LEU A 91 14.61 -5.79 1.50
C LEU A 91 15.84 -6.33 2.25
N SER A 92 16.11 -5.78 3.43
CA SER A 92 17.23 -6.22 4.27
C SER A 92 17.08 -7.65 4.79
N THR A 93 15.87 -8.21 4.83
CA THR A 93 15.65 -9.63 5.18
C THR A 93 16.28 -10.60 4.19
N VAL A 94 16.45 -10.20 2.93
CA VAL A 94 17.10 -11.05 1.91
C VAL A 94 18.62 -10.95 2.00
N LEU A 95 19.13 -9.79 2.41
CA LEU A 95 20.56 -9.55 2.57
C LEU A 95 21.12 -10.10 3.89
N SER A 96 20.28 -10.20 4.92
CA SER A 96 20.71 -10.63 6.26
C SER A 96 19.86 -11.79 6.79
N PRO A 97 20.45 -12.98 7.02
CA PRO A 97 19.73 -14.12 7.58
C PRO A 97 19.24 -13.85 9.01
N LYS A 98 19.91 -12.97 9.78
CA LYS A 98 19.46 -12.57 11.12
C LYS A 98 18.16 -11.77 11.09
N LEU A 99 17.99 -10.90 10.11
CA LEU A 99 16.74 -10.13 9.94
C LEU A 99 15.61 -11.04 9.44
N LYS A 100 15.95 -12.03 8.60
CA LYS A 100 14.99 -13.06 8.17
C LYS A 100 14.49 -13.90 9.34
N SER A 101 15.39 -14.43 10.18
CA SER A 101 15.00 -15.23 11.36
C SER A 101 14.18 -14.40 12.36
N MET A 102 14.53 -13.12 12.55
CA MET A 102 13.75 -12.21 13.40
C MET A 102 12.32 -12.01 12.88
N TYR A 103 12.13 -11.82 11.57
CA TYR A 103 10.81 -11.57 11.00
C TYR A 103 9.92 -12.84 10.96
N GLN A 104 10.52 -14.02 10.78
CA GLN A 104 9.79 -15.25 10.49
C GLN A 104 9.82 -16.30 11.62
N GLU A 105 10.94 -16.43 12.35
CA GLU A 105 11.15 -17.52 13.31
C GLU A 105 10.88 -17.09 14.77
N GLU A 106 11.14 -15.82 15.11
CA GLU A 106 10.99 -15.28 16.48
C GLU A 106 9.54 -14.91 16.86
N GLY A 107 8.56 -15.15 15.97
CA GLY A 107 7.15 -14.86 16.23
C GLY A 107 6.83 -13.38 16.40
N ASP A 108 5.85 -13.06 17.25
CA ASP A 108 5.36 -11.69 17.42
C ASP A 108 6.39 -10.74 18.05
N ALA A 109 7.21 -11.26 18.98
CA ALA A 109 8.28 -10.47 19.60
C ALA A 109 9.36 -10.07 18.58
N GLY A 110 9.71 -10.97 17.67
CA GLY A 110 10.64 -10.69 16.56
C GLY A 110 10.08 -9.66 15.59
N ARG A 111 8.81 -9.79 15.22
CA ARG A 111 8.10 -8.81 14.39
C ARG A 111 8.06 -7.43 15.05
N ALA A 112 7.82 -7.34 16.35
CA ALA A 112 7.84 -6.07 17.08
C ALA A 112 9.23 -5.39 17.02
N ARG A 113 10.32 -6.16 17.17
CA ARG A 113 11.69 -5.66 17.01
C ARG A 113 11.98 -5.21 15.58
N PHE A 114 11.53 -5.98 14.60
CA PHE A 114 11.66 -5.61 13.18
C PHE A 114 10.98 -4.26 12.90
N MET A 115 9.77 -4.06 13.44
CA MET A 115 9.06 -2.78 13.34
C MET A 115 9.76 -1.65 14.10
N GLN A 116 10.42 -1.93 15.22
CA GLN A 116 11.21 -0.94 15.96
C GLN A 116 12.40 -0.41 15.12
N TYR A 117 13.08 -1.28 14.37
CA TYR A 117 14.13 -0.83 13.44
C TYR A 117 13.56 0.02 12.30
N ALA A 118 12.40 -0.36 11.75
CA ALA A 118 11.72 0.46 10.75
C ALA A 118 11.37 1.86 11.31
N ARG A 119 10.94 1.95 12.57
CA ARG A 119 10.70 3.24 13.26
C ARG A 119 11.96 4.08 13.38
N TYR A 120 13.08 3.48 13.80
CA TYR A 120 14.35 4.20 13.89
C TYR A 120 14.85 4.70 12.54
N LEU A 121 14.62 3.95 11.46
CA LEU A 121 14.97 4.36 10.11
C LEU A 121 14.02 5.45 9.56
N THR A 122 12.76 5.47 10.02
CA THR A 122 11.76 6.47 9.61
C THR A 122 12.16 7.88 10.01
N VAL A 123 12.76 8.07 11.20
CA VAL A 123 13.15 9.39 11.72
C VAL A 123 14.09 10.15 10.77
N PRO A 124 15.29 9.64 10.44
CA PRO A 124 16.20 10.35 9.53
C PRO A 124 15.62 10.48 8.12
N LEU A 125 14.85 9.50 7.65
CA LEU A 125 14.20 9.59 6.34
C LEU A 125 13.15 10.71 6.29
N ALA A 126 12.39 10.90 7.38
CA ALA A 126 11.41 11.99 7.47
C ALA A 126 12.11 13.36 7.37
N PHE A 127 13.25 13.53 8.04
CA PHE A 127 14.05 14.76 7.94
C PHE A 127 14.58 15.01 6.52
N ILE A 128 15.15 13.97 5.89
CA ILE A 128 15.71 14.07 4.54
C ILE A 128 14.60 14.37 3.52
N GLN A 129 13.45 13.70 3.61
CA GLN A 129 12.31 13.94 2.73
C GLN A 129 11.70 15.33 2.98
N ALA A 130 11.56 15.77 4.24
CA ALA A 130 11.10 17.12 4.60
C ALA A 130 11.96 18.20 3.98
N PHE A 131 13.27 18.07 4.10
CA PHE A 131 14.23 18.98 3.48
C PHE A 131 14.13 18.97 1.95
N GLY A 132 14.12 17.79 1.33
CA GLY A 132 14.03 17.64 -0.11
C GLY A 132 12.77 18.25 -0.72
N PHE A 133 11.61 17.99 -0.10
CA PHE A 133 10.33 18.55 -0.55
C PHE A 133 10.24 20.06 -0.37
N LEU A 134 10.71 20.61 0.76
CA LEU A 134 10.71 22.06 0.96
C LEU A 134 11.58 22.79 -0.06
N ILE A 135 12.74 22.23 -0.42
CA ILE A 135 13.58 22.82 -1.47
C ILE A 135 12.89 22.75 -2.83
N LEU A 136 12.30 21.60 -3.18
CA LEU A 136 11.56 21.44 -4.42
C LEU A 136 10.43 22.48 -4.51
N LEU A 137 9.66 22.68 -3.44
CA LEU A 137 8.57 23.66 -3.41
C LEU A 137 9.07 25.10 -3.50
N ARG A 138 10.19 25.43 -2.83
CA ARG A 138 10.84 26.73 -2.93
C ARG A 138 11.33 27.02 -4.36
N GLN A 139 11.92 26.02 -5.01
CA GLN A 139 12.41 26.15 -6.39
C GLN A 139 11.27 26.41 -7.38
N ASN A 140 10.07 25.90 -7.10
CA ASN A 140 8.89 26.13 -7.92
C ASN A 140 8.11 27.39 -7.52
N GLY A 141 8.65 28.26 -6.67
CA GLY A 141 8.03 29.55 -6.28
C GLY A 141 6.94 29.47 -5.21
N ILE A 142 6.48 28.26 -4.86
CA ILE A 142 5.33 28.03 -3.98
C ILE A 142 5.61 28.46 -2.53
N VAL A 143 6.86 28.27 -2.11
CA VAL A 143 7.35 28.68 -0.80
C VAL A 143 8.27 29.88 -1.01
N PRO A 144 7.95 31.05 -0.42
CA PRO A 144 8.82 32.23 -0.48
C PRO A 144 10.19 31.90 0.12
N PRO A 145 11.23 32.68 -0.19
CA PRO A 145 12.56 32.47 0.40
C PRO A 145 12.48 32.59 1.93
N LEU A 146 12.46 31.44 2.61
CA LEU A 146 12.47 31.34 4.07
C LEU A 146 13.88 31.62 4.60
N ASP A 147 13.95 32.29 5.75
CA ASP A 147 15.19 32.41 6.52
C ASP A 147 15.67 31.01 6.99
N PRO A 148 16.99 30.74 7.12
CA PRO A 148 17.47 29.41 7.51
C PRO A 148 16.85 28.88 8.82
N LEU A 149 16.53 29.78 9.77
CA LEU A 149 15.83 29.44 11.00
C LEU A 149 14.39 28.96 10.73
N GLN A 150 13.65 29.64 9.86
CA GLN A 150 12.29 29.28 9.47
C GLN A 150 12.27 27.98 8.66
N MET A 151 13.26 27.78 7.80
CA MET A 151 13.43 26.53 7.06
C MET A 151 13.66 25.35 8.01
N PHE A 152 14.54 25.50 9.00
CA PHE A 152 14.76 24.47 10.02
C PHE A 152 13.51 24.19 10.86
N ALA A 153 12.79 25.24 11.27
CA ALA A 153 11.52 25.10 12.00
C ALA A 153 10.47 24.31 11.18
N ASN A 154 10.32 24.63 9.89
CA ASN A 154 9.38 23.93 9.01
C ASN A 154 9.77 22.46 8.79
N ILE A 155 11.08 22.16 8.65
CA ILE A 155 11.57 20.79 8.57
C ILE A 155 11.21 20.00 9.85
N MET A 156 11.42 20.59 11.03
CA MET A 156 11.07 19.98 12.31
C MET A 156 9.56 19.72 12.42
N VAL A 157 8.73 20.69 12.00
CA VAL A 157 7.26 20.55 12.02
C VAL A 157 6.80 19.43 11.07
N ILE A 158 7.31 19.36 9.84
CA ILE A 158 6.95 18.32 8.87
C ILE A 158 7.42 16.94 9.35
N ALA A 159 8.65 16.84 9.86
CA ALA A 159 9.19 15.58 10.36
C ALA A 159 8.40 15.10 11.59
N ALA A 160 8.06 16.00 12.52
CA ALA A 160 7.22 15.69 13.67
C ALA A 160 5.81 15.25 13.23
N GLY A 161 5.23 15.90 12.22
CA GLY A 161 3.96 15.50 11.61
C GLY A 161 4.01 14.07 11.06
N ALA A 162 5.01 13.75 10.25
CA ALA A 162 5.18 12.41 9.70
C ALA A 162 5.33 11.32 10.78
N LEU A 163 6.08 11.61 11.86
CA LEU A 163 6.21 10.69 13.00
C LEU A 163 4.91 10.54 13.77
N LEU A 164 4.14 11.62 13.92
CA LEU A 164 2.83 11.58 14.57
C LEU A 164 1.81 10.77 13.77
N ILE A 165 1.81 10.89 12.43
CA ILE A 165 0.99 10.03 11.56
C ILE A 165 1.40 8.56 11.68
N MET A 166 2.69 8.28 11.70
CA MET A 166 3.20 6.91 11.84
C MET A 166 2.71 6.33 13.17
N TRP A 167 2.81 7.10 14.25
CA TRP A 167 2.31 6.71 15.57
C TRP A 167 0.80 6.44 15.58
N ILE A 168 0.00 7.32 14.95
CA ILE A 168 -1.45 7.08 14.77
C ILE A 168 -1.70 5.79 13.99
N GLY A 169 -0.93 5.53 12.93
CA GLY A 169 -1.01 4.30 12.14
C GLY A 169 -0.69 3.04 12.96
N GLU A 170 0.29 3.11 13.86
CA GLU A 170 0.60 2.00 14.79
C GLU A 170 -0.54 1.79 15.78
N LEU A 171 -1.07 2.86 16.37
CA LEU A 171 -2.22 2.79 17.28
C LEU A 171 -3.44 2.17 16.61
N ILE A 172 -3.73 2.52 15.35
CA ILE A 172 -4.82 1.89 14.58
C ILE A 172 -4.55 0.40 14.37
N THR A 173 -3.29 -0.01 14.19
CA THR A 173 -2.94 -1.42 14.01
C THR A 173 -3.06 -2.22 15.31
N GLU A 174 -2.75 -1.60 16.46
CA GLU A 174 -2.78 -2.24 17.78
C GLU A 174 -4.20 -2.28 18.37
N PHE A 175 -4.91 -1.16 18.36
CA PHE A 175 -6.23 -0.99 19.00
C PHE A 175 -7.40 -0.98 18.02
N GLY A 176 -7.14 -0.88 16.71
CA GLY A 176 -8.18 -0.82 15.70
C GLY A 176 -8.41 -2.16 15.00
N VAL A 177 -8.91 -2.07 13.76
CA VAL A 177 -9.10 -3.22 12.87
C VAL A 177 -8.37 -2.95 11.57
N GLY A 178 -7.50 -3.86 11.15
CA GLY A 178 -6.78 -3.71 9.88
C GLY A 178 -5.31 -3.32 10.05
N ASN A 179 -4.69 -2.88 8.95
CA ASN A 179 -3.37 -2.26 8.97
C ASN A 179 -3.54 -0.74 8.96
N GLY A 180 -3.08 -0.05 10.01
CA GLY A 180 -3.35 1.37 10.18
C GLY A 180 -2.75 2.25 9.10
N VAL A 181 -1.57 1.91 8.56
CA VAL A 181 -0.98 2.66 7.44
C VAL A 181 -1.82 2.53 6.18
N SER A 182 -2.34 1.34 5.90
CA SER A 182 -3.24 1.12 4.77
C SER A 182 -4.55 1.89 4.93
N ILE A 183 -5.09 1.96 6.15
CA ILE A 183 -6.32 2.69 6.47
C ILE A 183 -6.13 4.21 6.36
N ILE A 184 -4.97 4.75 6.76
CA ILE A 184 -4.65 6.17 6.59
C ILE A 184 -4.60 6.54 5.11
N ILE A 185 -3.94 5.72 4.28
CA ILE A 185 -3.90 5.93 2.82
C ILE A 185 -5.31 5.85 2.23
N PHE A 186 -6.11 4.85 2.63
CA PHE A 186 -7.50 4.71 2.21
C PHE A 186 -8.34 5.93 2.58
N ALA A 187 -8.25 6.40 3.82
CA ALA A 187 -8.97 7.60 4.27
C ALA A 187 -8.57 8.84 3.46
N GLY A 188 -7.28 8.94 3.13
CA GLY A 188 -6.75 9.97 2.25
C GLY A 188 -7.35 9.95 0.84
N ILE A 189 -7.44 8.77 0.23
CA ILE A 189 -8.07 8.58 -1.08
C ILE A 189 -9.54 8.96 -1.01
N VAL A 190 -10.29 8.40 -0.07
CA VAL A 190 -11.74 8.61 0.07
C VAL A 190 -12.07 10.08 0.33
N ALA A 191 -11.23 10.79 1.09
CA ALA A 191 -11.41 12.22 1.36
C ALA A 191 -11.30 13.11 0.12
N SER A 192 -10.65 12.65 -0.96
CA SER A 192 -10.54 13.41 -2.22
C SER A 192 -11.69 13.16 -3.20
N ILE A 193 -12.49 12.11 -2.98
CA ILE A 193 -13.64 11.75 -3.83
C ILE A 193 -14.70 12.87 -3.85
N PRO A 194 -15.13 13.48 -2.73
CA PRO A 194 -16.15 14.53 -2.74
C PRO A 194 -15.74 15.76 -3.57
N SER A 195 -14.48 16.20 -3.45
CA SER A 195 -13.96 17.33 -4.22
C SER A 195 -13.85 16.99 -5.72
N ALA A 196 -13.43 15.78 -6.06
CA ALA A 196 -13.39 15.33 -7.45
C ALA A 196 -14.81 15.26 -8.04
N PHE A 197 -15.78 14.77 -7.29
CA PHE A 197 -17.18 14.71 -7.72
C PHE A 197 -17.79 16.10 -7.88
N ALA A 198 -17.52 17.03 -6.96
CA ALA A 198 -17.94 18.42 -7.09
C ALA A 198 -17.34 19.08 -8.34
N GLN A 199 -16.04 18.91 -8.59
CA GLN A 199 -15.39 19.42 -9.80
C GLN A 199 -16.02 18.83 -11.07
N LEU A 200 -16.34 17.53 -11.08
CA LEU A 200 -17.02 16.89 -12.20
C LEU A 200 -18.42 17.46 -12.45
N LEU A 201 -19.17 17.78 -11.39
CA LEU A 201 -20.50 18.39 -11.52
C LEU A 201 -20.42 19.84 -12.04
N PHE A 202 -19.45 20.62 -11.59
CA PHE A 202 -19.32 22.04 -11.97
C PHE A 202 -18.60 22.26 -13.31
N ALA A 203 -17.67 21.36 -13.69
CA ALA A 203 -16.96 21.39 -14.97
C ALA A 203 -17.61 20.47 -16.03
N PHE A 204 -18.86 20.07 -15.80
CA PHE A 204 -19.58 19.16 -16.69
C PHE A 204 -19.81 19.81 -18.05
N ASP A 205 -19.11 19.32 -19.06
CA ASP A 205 -19.34 19.64 -20.46
C ASP A 205 -19.89 18.40 -21.19
N VAL A 206 -20.92 18.60 -22.00
CA VAL A 206 -21.56 17.54 -22.82
C VAL A 206 -20.55 16.92 -23.78
N SER A 207 -19.50 17.66 -24.16
CA SER A 207 -18.40 17.16 -24.99
C SER A 207 -17.56 16.06 -24.32
N GLN A 208 -17.48 16.03 -22.99
CA GLN A 208 -16.67 15.06 -22.22
C GLN A 208 -17.46 13.85 -21.70
N LEU A 209 -18.76 13.80 -22.01
CA LEU A 209 -19.68 12.74 -21.58
C LEU A 209 -19.23 11.32 -21.99
N PRO A 210 -18.69 11.09 -23.22
CA PRO A 210 -18.14 9.78 -23.60
C PRO A 210 -16.93 9.36 -22.74
N ALA A 211 -16.08 10.32 -22.34
CA ALA A 211 -14.92 10.04 -21.51
C ALA A 211 -15.36 9.66 -20.09
N TYR A 212 -16.34 10.35 -19.50
CA TYR A 212 -16.85 10.02 -18.16
C TYR A 212 -17.55 8.66 -18.10
N ILE A 213 -18.33 8.30 -19.13
CA ILE A 213 -18.93 6.97 -19.23
C ILE A 213 -17.83 5.90 -19.38
N GLY A 214 -16.82 6.18 -20.20
CA GLY A 214 -15.64 5.32 -20.34
C GLY A 214 -14.90 5.12 -19.01
N PHE A 215 -14.74 6.18 -18.21
CA PHE A 215 -14.16 6.11 -16.87
C PHE A 215 -14.97 5.22 -15.94
N ALA A 216 -16.28 5.44 -15.87
CA ALA A 216 -17.15 4.72 -14.98
C ALA A 216 -17.17 3.22 -15.34
N ALA A 217 -17.25 2.89 -16.63
CA ALA A 217 -17.16 1.52 -17.11
C ALA A 217 -15.80 0.88 -16.77
N ALA A 218 -14.70 1.61 -17.00
CA ALA A 218 -13.36 1.16 -16.64
C ALA A 218 -13.21 0.93 -15.13
N ALA A 219 -13.69 1.85 -14.30
CA ALA A 219 -13.63 1.75 -12.84
C ALA A 219 -14.40 0.53 -12.33
N VAL A 220 -15.59 0.26 -12.89
CA VAL A 220 -16.38 -0.94 -12.55
C VAL A 220 -15.64 -2.21 -12.99
N LEU A 221 -15.10 -2.24 -14.21
CA LEU A 221 -14.38 -3.39 -14.75
C LEU A 221 -13.11 -3.70 -13.93
N ILE A 222 -12.33 -2.66 -13.62
CA ILE A 222 -11.15 -2.76 -12.78
C ILE A 222 -11.52 -3.28 -11.39
N THR A 223 -12.54 -2.70 -10.76
CA THR A 223 -12.99 -3.13 -9.42
C THR A 223 -13.43 -4.59 -9.44
N ALA A 224 -14.25 -4.99 -10.41
CA ALA A 224 -14.71 -6.37 -10.56
C ALA A 224 -13.55 -7.34 -10.78
N GLY A 225 -12.60 -6.98 -11.65
CA GLY A 225 -11.40 -7.78 -11.90
C GLY A 225 -10.54 -7.95 -10.64
N VAL A 226 -10.29 -6.86 -9.90
CA VAL A 226 -9.50 -6.90 -8.66
C VAL A 226 -10.17 -7.75 -7.61
N VAL A 227 -11.48 -7.59 -7.40
CA VAL A 227 -12.25 -8.42 -6.46
C VAL A 227 -12.17 -9.89 -6.87
N PHE A 228 -12.41 -10.21 -8.15
CA PHE A 228 -12.38 -11.57 -8.66
C PHE A 228 -11.02 -12.26 -8.41
N ILE A 229 -9.91 -11.61 -8.75
CA ILE A 229 -8.57 -12.18 -8.54
C ILE A 229 -8.19 -12.22 -7.06
N THR A 230 -8.61 -11.26 -6.26
CA THR A 230 -8.27 -11.19 -4.83
C THR A 230 -9.05 -12.21 -4.00
N GLU A 231 -10.27 -12.57 -4.41
CA GLU A 231 -11.06 -13.67 -3.81
C GLU A 231 -10.70 -15.04 -4.38
N SER A 232 -10.03 -15.10 -5.53
CA SER A 232 -9.60 -16.37 -6.12
C SER A 232 -8.56 -17.06 -5.25
N GLU A 233 -8.82 -18.32 -4.92
CA GLU A 233 -7.90 -19.19 -4.20
C GLU A 233 -7.76 -20.57 -4.85
N ARG A 234 -6.57 -21.15 -4.71
CA ARG A 234 -6.27 -22.52 -5.05
C ARG A 234 -6.31 -23.36 -3.78
N PRO A 235 -7.30 -24.22 -3.59
CA PRO A 235 -7.34 -25.14 -2.45
C PRO A 235 -6.32 -26.27 -2.65
N ILE A 236 -5.43 -26.47 -1.68
CA ILE A 236 -4.52 -27.62 -1.66
C ILE A 236 -5.02 -28.62 -0.62
N PRO A 237 -5.40 -29.84 -0.98
CA PRO A 237 -5.92 -30.82 -0.02
C PRO A 237 -4.83 -31.21 0.98
N VAL A 238 -5.18 -31.17 2.27
CA VAL A 238 -4.32 -31.57 3.38
C VAL A 238 -5.08 -32.58 4.23
N THR A 239 -4.42 -33.68 4.57
CA THR A 239 -4.96 -34.71 5.45
C THR A 239 -4.19 -34.71 6.76
N TYR A 240 -4.92 -34.67 7.87
CA TYR A 240 -4.32 -34.87 9.19
C TYR A 240 -4.08 -36.36 9.44
N ALA A 241 -2.91 -36.69 9.97
CA ALA A 241 -2.51 -38.04 10.29
C ALA A 241 -3.52 -38.70 11.23
N ARG A 242 -3.92 -39.91 10.88
CA ARG A 242 -4.84 -40.75 11.66
C ARG A 242 -4.18 -41.18 12.95
N ARG A 243 -4.92 -41.09 14.06
CA ARG A 243 -4.51 -41.71 15.32
C ARG A 243 -5.18 -43.08 15.41
N VAL A 244 -4.42 -44.14 15.15
CA VAL A 244 -4.93 -45.52 15.29
C VAL A 244 -4.89 -45.88 16.77
N ARG A 245 -6.03 -46.22 17.37
CA ARG A 245 -6.12 -46.72 18.75
C ARG A 245 -6.91 -48.03 18.74
N GLY A 246 -6.22 -49.16 18.90
CA GLY A 246 -6.82 -50.50 18.80
C GLY A 246 -7.26 -50.82 17.36
N SER A 247 -8.45 -51.43 17.20
CA SER A 247 -9.03 -51.81 15.91
C SER A 247 -9.85 -50.70 15.23
N LYS A 248 -10.01 -49.53 15.86
CA LYS A 248 -10.78 -48.41 15.32
C LYS A 248 -9.85 -47.34 14.77
N VAL A 249 -9.98 -47.07 13.48
CA VAL A 249 -9.35 -45.92 12.82
C VAL A 249 -10.24 -44.69 13.09
N LEU A 250 -9.85 -43.88 14.07
CA LEU A 250 -10.47 -42.57 14.30
C LEU A 250 -9.63 -41.49 13.59
N GLY A 251 -10.25 -40.77 12.66
CA GLY A 251 -9.67 -39.58 12.05
C GLY A 251 -9.30 -39.70 10.56
N GLY A 252 -8.65 -38.64 10.08
CA GLY A 252 -8.44 -38.37 8.66
C GLY A 252 -9.50 -37.42 8.09
N ILE A 253 -9.76 -36.30 8.78
CA ILE A 253 -10.54 -35.20 8.19
C ILE A 253 -9.66 -34.61 7.09
N SER A 254 -10.11 -34.72 5.85
CA SER A 254 -9.52 -34.00 4.72
C SER A 254 -9.96 -32.54 4.83
N THR A 255 -8.99 -31.66 5.01
CA THR A 255 -9.19 -30.21 4.87
C THR A 255 -8.46 -29.73 3.63
N TYR A 256 -8.46 -28.43 3.38
CA TYR A 256 -7.60 -27.80 2.39
C TYR A 256 -6.87 -26.60 2.97
N LEU A 257 -5.68 -26.35 2.45
CA LEU A 257 -4.92 -25.13 2.66
C LEU A 257 -5.26 -24.15 1.53
N PRO A 258 -5.94 -23.03 1.79
CA PRO A 258 -6.23 -22.02 0.77
C PRO A 258 -4.97 -21.24 0.40
N ILE A 259 -4.55 -21.30 -0.86
CA ILE A 259 -3.52 -20.41 -1.41
C ILE A 259 -4.20 -19.41 -2.35
N ARG A 260 -4.35 -18.16 -1.92
CA ARG A 260 -4.91 -17.07 -2.71
C ARG A 260 -4.03 -16.73 -3.92
N VAL A 261 -4.64 -16.21 -4.98
CA VAL A 261 -3.92 -15.75 -6.18
C VAL A 261 -3.11 -14.49 -5.89
N ASN A 262 -3.72 -13.53 -5.19
CA ASN A 262 -3.03 -12.36 -4.68
C ASN A 262 -2.78 -12.47 -3.17
N GLN A 263 -1.67 -13.08 -2.80
CA GLN A 263 -1.23 -13.16 -1.39
C GLN A 263 -0.60 -11.87 -0.87
N ALA A 264 -0.06 -11.06 -1.78
CA ALA A 264 0.71 -9.88 -1.43
C ALA A 264 -0.16 -8.66 -1.08
N GLY A 265 -1.44 -8.70 -1.44
CA GLY A 265 -2.39 -7.63 -1.19
C GLY A 265 -2.00 -6.35 -1.94
N VAL A 266 -2.12 -5.21 -1.26
CA VAL A 266 -1.86 -3.88 -1.85
C VAL A 266 -0.39 -3.44 -1.76
N LEU A 267 0.41 -4.10 -0.93
CA LEU A 267 1.77 -3.66 -0.59
C LEU A 267 2.71 -3.59 -1.80
N PRO A 268 2.72 -4.55 -2.75
CA PRO A 268 3.58 -4.45 -3.93
C PRO A 268 3.34 -3.20 -4.77
N ILE A 269 2.09 -2.75 -4.89
CA ILE A 269 1.71 -1.55 -5.64
C ILE A 269 2.30 -0.31 -4.97
N ILE A 270 2.15 -0.23 -3.65
CA ILE A 270 2.69 0.87 -2.83
C ILE A 270 4.22 0.88 -2.87
N PHE A 271 4.85 -0.31 -2.84
CA PHE A 271 6.30 -0.46 -2.89
C PHE A 271 6.86 -0.04 -4.24
N ALA A 272 6.24 -0.48 -5.35
CA ALA A 272 6.63 -0.08 -6.69
C ALA A 272 6.55 1.44 -6.88
N LEU A 273 5.49 2.08 -6.38
CA LEU A 273 5.36 3.53 -6.41
C LEU A 273 6.46 4.19 -5.57
N SER A 274 6.60 3.83 -4.29
CA SER A 274 7.61 4.43 -3.40
C SER A 274 9.04 4.27 -3.94
N PHE A 275 9.35 3.12 -4.54
CA PHE A 275 10.64 2.86 -5.17
C PHE A 275 10.89 3.73 -6.41
N LEU A 276 9.85 4.04 -7.18
CA LEU A 276 9.95 4.94 -8.34
C LEU A 276 10.04 6.41 -7.90
N LEU A 277 9.29 6.79 -6.85
CA LEU A 277 9.26 8.15 -6.33
C LEU A 277 10.64 8.60 -5.82
N PHE A 278 11.41 7.70 -5.19
CA PHE A 278 12.67 8.05 -4.54
C PHE A 278 13.78 8.52 -5.51
N PRO A 279 14.13 7.78 -6.58
CA PRO A 279 15.07 8.25 -7.60
C PRO A 279 14.56 9.49 -8.34
N GLN A 280 13.24 9.60 -8.57
CA GLN A 280 12.65 10.76 -9.23
C GLN A 280 12.84 12.04 -8.39
N MET A 281 12.66 11.95 -7.08
CA MET A 281 12.92 13.04 -6.14
C MET A 281 14.40 13.46 -6.15
N ILE A 282 15.31 12.49 -6.12
CA ILE A 282 16.75 12.76 -6.19
C ILE A 282 17.11 13.40 -7.55
N ALA A 283 16.60 12.86 -8.66
CA ALA A 283 16.87 13.39 -10.00
C ALA A 283 16.34 14.81 -10.17
N SER A 284 15.12 15.11 -9.70
CA SER A 284 14.57 16.47 -9.75
C SER A 284 15.36 17.47 -8.90
N PHE A 285 15.91 17.04 -7.77
CA PHE A 285 16.81 17.85 -6.95
C PHE A 285 18.16 18.11 -7.63
N LEU A 286 18.82 17.06 -8.14
CA LEU A 286 20.14 17.18 -8.78
C LEU A 286 20.08 17.89 -10.14
N ALA A 287 18.96 17.81 -10.85
CA ALA A 287 18.76 18.48 -12.14
C ALA A 287 18.89 20.00 -12.05
N GLN A 288 18.65 20.58 -10.87
CA GLN A 288 18.78 22.02 -10.61
C GLN A 288 20.12 22.42 -9.97
N SER A 289 21.04 21.47 -9.78
CA SER A 289 22.38 21.77 -9.28
C SER A 289 23.20 22.54 -10.32
N SER A 290 23.99 23.52 -9.86
CA SER A 290 24.95 24.26 -10.70
C SER A 290 26.12 23.41 -11.19
N VAL A 291 26.26 22.18 -10.70
CA VAL A 291 27.32 21.24 -11.09
C VAL A 291 26.88 20.42 -12.30
N THR A 292 27.44 20.72 -13.47
CA THR A 292 27.11 20.06 -14.76
C THR A 292 27.29 18.54 -14.74
N LEU A 293 28.27 18.02 -14.00
CA LEU A 293 28.51 16.57 -13.85
C LEU A 293 27.36 15.84 -13.13
N LEU A 294 26.58 16.55 -12.31
CA LEU A 294 25.47 16.00 -11.55
C LEU A 294 24.11 16.30 -12.20
N SER A 295 23.97 17.45 -12.88
CA SER A 295 22.72 17.87 -13.49
C SER A 295 22.41 17.15 -14.81
N VAL A 296 23.42 16.79 -15.61
CA VAL A 296 23.19 16.10 -16.90
C VAL A 296 22.61 14.68 -16.72
N PRO A 297 23.16 13.80 -15.86
CA PRO A 297 22.55 12.50 -15.61
C PRO A 297 21.16 12.62 -14.96
N ALA A 298 20.99 13.59 -14.07
CA ALA A 298 19.75 13.81 -13.34
C ALA A 298 18.62 14.31 -14.25
N THR A 299 18.90 15.20 -15.19
CA THR A 299 17.93 15.67 -16.20
C THR A 299 17.51 14.56 -17.16
N VAL A 300 18.45 13.68 -17.57
CA VAL A 300 18.12 12.50 -18.40
C VAL A 300 17.16 11.57 -17.67
N VAL A 301 17.42 11.28 -16.39
CA VAL A 301 16.53 10.45 -15.57
C VAL A 301 15.17 11.12 -15.36
N ALA A 302 15.14 12.42 -15.05
CA ALA A 302 13.91 13.17 -14.86
C ALA A 302 13.05 13.19 -16.14
N ASN A 303 13.67 13.39 -17.31
CA ASN A 303 12.99 13.38 -18.60
C ASN A 303 12.48 11.98 -18.96
N ALA A 304 13.26 10.93 -18.70
CA ALA A 304 12.84 9.55 -18.92
C ALA A 304 11.62 9.19 -18.06
N LEU A 305 11.62 9.59 -16.78
CA LEU A 305 10.50 9.35 -15.85
C LEU A 305 9.29 10.25 -16.09
N SER A 306 9.46 11.36 -16.81
CA SER A 306 8.34 12.21 -17.25
C SER A 306 7.59 11.62 -18.43
N ASN A 307 8.19 10.70 -19.18
CA ASN A 307 7.51 10.00 -20.26
C ASN A 307 6.58 8.92 -19.70
N ASN A 308 5.28 9.11 -19.89
CA ASN A 308 4.22 8.25 -19.37
C ASN A 308 4.36 6.76 -19.80
N TRP A 309 4.92 6.49 -20.99
CA TRP A 309 5.15 5.12 -21.47
C TRP A 309 6.32 4.44 -20.76
N ILE A 310 7.42 5.18 -20.54
CA ILE A 310 8.59 4.68 -19.81
C ILE A 310 8.22 4.48 -18.34
N TYR A 311 7.54 5.46 -17.75
CA TYR A 311 7.02 5.38 -16.40
C TYR A 311 6.10 4.17 -16.22
N GLY A 312 5.13 3.98 -17.14
CA GLY A 312 4.22 2.84 -17.14
C GLY A 312 4.95 1.50 -17.26
N ALA A 313 5.91 1.37 -18.19
CA ALA A 313 6.68 0.14 -18.36
C ALA A 313 7.53 -0.20 -17.12
N LEU A 314 8.23 0.78 -16.56
CA LEU A 314 9.01 0.60 -15.33
C LEU A 314 8.10 0.25 -14.16
N TYR A 315 6.95 0.91 -14.05
CA TYR A 315 5.96 0.65 -13.01
C TYR A 315 5.39 -0.78 -13.11
N PHE A 316 5.07 -1.26 -14.31
CA PHE A 316 4.65 -2.65 -14.54
C PHE A 316 5.70 -3.64 -14.04
N VAL A 317 6.96 -3.46 -14.44
CA VAL A 317 8.07 -4.35 -14.06
C VAL A 317 8.28 -4.32 -12.55
N LEU A 318 8.26 -3.15 -11.93
CA LEU A 318 8.41 -3.02 -10.48
C LEU A 318 7.25 -3.69 -9.73
N VAL A 319 6.00 -3.49 -10.14
CA VAL A 319 4.85 -4.18 -9.52
C VAL A 319 4.99 -5.69 -9.67
N PHE A 320 5.39 -6.18 -10.84
CA PHE A 320 5.61 -7.60 -11.07
C PHE A 320 6.70 -8.16 -10.14
N VAL A 321 7.87 -7.53 -10.11
CA VAL A 321 9.00 -7.95 -9.26
C VAL A 321 8.65 -7.86 -7.78
N PHE A 322 8.05 -6.77 -7.31
CA PHE A 322 7.67 -6.63 -5.90
C PHE A 322 6.58 -7.60 -5.48
N THR A 323 5.68 -8.01 -6.38
CA THR A 323 4.67 -9.04 -6.08
C THR A 323 5.34 -10.39 -5.83
N TYR A 324 6.30 -10.77 -6.68
CA TYR A 324 7.11 -11.98 -6.47
C TYR A 324 7.94 -11.91 -5.20
N PHE A 325 8.63 -10.80 -5.01
CA PHE A 325 9.50 -10.57 -3.86
C PHE A 325 8.73 -10.66 -2.54
N TYR A 326 7.61 -9.93 -2.43
CA TYR A 326 6.80 -9.91 -1.23
C TYR A 326 6.19 -11.29 -0.93
N THR A 327 5.69 -11.97 -1.96
CA THR A 327 5.10 -13.32 -1.81
C THR A 327 6.16 -14.32 -1.35
N ALA A 328 7.37 -14.28 -1.90
CA ALA A 328 8.46 -15.18 -1.51
C ALA A 328 8.90 -15.02 -0.05
N ILE A 329 8.86 -13.80 0.50
CA ILE A 329 9.24 -13.54 1.89
C ILE A 329 8.11 -13.90 2.86
N THR A 330 6.86 -13.62 2.49
CA THR A 330 5.72 -13.86 3.39
C THR A 330 5.26 -15.32 3.39
N PHE A 331 5.34 -15.99 2.25
CA PHE A 331 4.94 -17.38 2.06
C PHE A 331 6.15 -18.26 1.75
N GLU A 332 6.99 -18.53 2.76
CA GLU A 332 8.12 -19.42 2.60
C GLU A 332 7.67 -20.91 2.60
N PRO A 333 7.83 -21.65 1.49
CA PRO A 333 7.34 -23.03 1.37
C PRO A 333 7.94 -23.99 2.41
N ASN A 334 9.21 -23.78 2.77
CA ASN A 334 9.92 -24.57 3.78
C ASN A 334 9.27 -24.47 5.16
N GLN A 335 8.86 -23.26 5.55
CA GLN A 335 8.22 -23.04 6.84
C GLN A 335 6.80 -23.62 6.87
N ILE A 336 6.04 -23.44 5.80
CA ILE A 336 4.70 -24.02 5.67
C ILE A 336 4.76 -25.54 5.73
N ALA A 337 5.70 -26.16 5.01
CA ALA A 337 5.90 -27.62 5.05
C ALA A 337 6.30 -28.11 6.46
N LYS A 338 7.20 -27.40 7.15
CA LYS A 338 7.60 -27.73 8.53
C LYS A 338 6.43 -27.57 9.51
N ASN A 339 5.60 -26.55 9.34
CA ASN A 339 4.41 -26.33 10.16
C ASN A 339 3.33 -27.39 9.90
N LEU A 340 3.10 -27.78 8.65
CA LEU A 340 2.22 -28.92 8.31
C LEU A 340 2.72 -30.20 8.99
N GLN A 341 4.01 -30.51 8.88
CA GLN A 341 4.61 -31.68 9.51
C GLN A 341 4.48 -31.65 11.04
N LYS A 342 4.77 -30.50 11.68
CA LYS A 342 4.61 -30.32 13.14
C LYS A 342 3.16 -30.51 13.59
N ASN A 343 2.20 -30.08 12.79
CA ASN A 343 0.77 -30.24 13.05
C ASN A 343 0.23 -31.64 12.68
N GLY A 344 1.10 -32.58 12.30
CA GLY A 344 0.70 -33.92 11.87
C GLY A 344 -0.09 -33.95 10.57
N ALA A 345 -0.01 -32.89 9.76
CA ALA A 345 -0.74 -32.73 8.52
C ALA A 345 0.18 -33.01 7.31
N PHE A 346 -0.34 -33.65 6.26
CA PHE A 346 0.41 -33.92 5.04
C PHE A 346 -0.45 -33.77 3.79
N ILE A 347 0.20 -33.51 2.66
CA ILE A 347 -0.45 -33.42 1.35
C ILE A 347 -0.53 -34.85 0.78
N PRO A 348 -1.73 -35.36 0.43
CA PRO A 348 -1.86 -36.68 -0.19
C PRO A 348 -0.99 -36.80 -1.45
N GLY A 349 -0.20 -37.87 -1.54
CA GLY A 349 0.68 -38.14 -2.67
C GLY A 349 2.06 -37.46 -2.62
N VAL A 350 2.35 -36.62 -1.62
CA VAL A 350 3.66 -35.96 -1.44
C VAL A 350 4.25 -36.35 -0.09
N ARG A 351 5.53 -36.76 -0.09
CA ARG A 351 6.23 -37.11 1.15
C ARG A 351 6.42 -35.87 2.04
N PRO A 352 6.10 -35.92 3.34
CA PRO A 352 6.33 -34.81 4.27
C PRO A 352 7.81 -34.38 4.31
N GLY A 353 8.07 -33.08 4.48
CA GLY A 353 9.41 -32.49 4.49
C GLY A 353 9.75 -31.75 3.20
N ASN A 354 10.96 -31.94 2.67
CA ASN A 354 11.47 -31.18 1.52
C ASN A 354 10.60 -31.31 0.26
N ASN A 355 10.06 -32.50 -0.02
CA ASN A 355 9.19 -32.71 -1.19
C ASN A 355 7.88 -31.91 -1.08
N THR A 356 7.37 -31.73 0.14
CA THR A 356 6.19 -30.87 0.39
C THR A 356 6.54 -29.40 0.13
N ALA A 357 7.72 -28.96 0.56
CA ALA A 357 8.18 -27.60 0.32
C ALA A 357 8.38 -27.31 -1.19
N GLU A 358 8.96 -28.24 -1.94
CA GLU A 358 9.15 -28.10 -3.39
C GLU A 358 7.82 -28.08 -4.15
N TYR A 359 6.88 -28.94 -3.76
CA TYR A 359 5.51 -28.96 -4.30
C TYR A 359 4.79 -27.62 -4.06
N LEU A 360 4.81 -27.13 -2.83
CA LEU A 360 4.23 -25.83 -2.48
C LEU A 360 4.92 -24.68 -3.21
N GLY A 361 6.26 -24.70 -3.29
CA GLY A 361 7.04 -23.69 -3.99
C GLY A 361 6.69 -23.60 -5.47
N THR A 362 6.54 -24.73 -6.15
CA THR A 362 6.13 -24.78 -7.56
C THR A 362 4.72 -24.19 -7.75
N ILE A 363 3.79 -24.52 -6.85
CA ILE A 363 2.43 -23.99 -6.89
C ILE A 363 2.41 -22.48 -6.66
N ILE A 364 3.05 -22.01 -5.59
CA ILE A 364 3.10 -20.59 -5.23
C ILE A 364 3.71 -19.77 -6.37
N THR A 365 4.82 -20.23 -6.95
CA THR A 365 5.50 -19.52 -8.06
C THR A 365 4.61 -19.39 -9.30
N ARG A 366 3.86 -20.44 -9.68
CA ARG A 366 2.94 -20.42 -10.83
C ARG A 366 1.71 -19.56 -10.58
N ILE A 367 1.15 -19.60 -9.38
CA ILE A 367 0.01 -18.75 -9.01
C ILE A 367 0.43 -17.28 -8.99
N THR A 368 1.59 -17.00 -8.40
CA THR A 368 2.13 -15.64 -8.29
C THR A 368 2.38 -15.04 -9.67
N LEU A 369 2.70 -15.85 -10.68
CA LEU A 369 2.81 -15.39 -12.07
C LEU A 369 1.52 -14.75 -12.59
N VAL A 370 0.39 -15.41 -12.33
CA VAL A 370 -0.93 -14.93 -12.73
C VAL A 370 -1.32 -13.70 -11.89
N GLY A 371 -1.08 -13.73 -10.58
CA GLY A 371 -1.34 -12.60 -9.69
C GLY A 371 -0.53 -11.35 -10.06
N ALA A 372 0.79 -11.51 -10.25
CA ALA A 372 1.71 -10.41 -10.56
C ALA A 372 1.46 -9.79 -11.94
N SER A 373 1.20 -10.62 -12.96
CA SER A 373 0.86 -10.12 -14.30
C SER A 373 -0.46 -9.37 -14.30
N PHE A 374 -1.48 -9.88 -13.60
CA PHE A 374 -2.76 -9.20 -13.44
C PHE A 374 -2.62 -7.87 -12.68
N LEU A 375 -1.96 -7.88 -11.53
CA LEU A 375 -1.72 -6.68 -10.72
C LEU A 375 -0.95 -5.62 -11.48
N GLY A 376 0.11 -6.02 -12.20
CA GLY A 376 0.88 -5.12 -13.06
C GLY A 376 0.02 -4.53 -14.17
N ALA A 377 -0.73 -5.37 -14.90
CA ALA A 377 -1.57 -4.91 -16.00
C ALA A 377 -2.62 -3.90 -15.52
N VAL A 378 -3.27 -4.20 -14.40
CA VAL A 378 -4.29 -3.34 -13.80
C VAL A 378 -3.70 -2.05 -13.25
N ALA A 379 -2.50 -2.07 -12.65
CA ALA A 379 -1.84 -0.87 -12.14
C ALA A 379 -1.42 0.09 -13.27
N VAL A 380 -1.05 -0.43 -14.44
CA VAL A 380 -0.62 0.38 -15.60
C VAL A 380 -1.80 0.79 -16.50
N PHE A 381 -2.95 0.13 -16.37
CA PHE A 381 -4.14 0.42 -17.16
C PHE A 381 -4.56 1.91 -17.14
N PRO A 382 -4.61 2.61 -15.98
CA PRO A 382 -4.96 4.03 -15.95
C PRO A 382 -3.94 4.91 -16.70
N ILE A 383 -2.65 4.57 -16.61
CA ILE A 383 -1.54 5.26 -17.27
C ILE A 383 -1.68 5.13 -18.80
N VAL A 384 -2.02 3.94 -19.29
CA VAL A 384 -2.20 3.68 -20.74
C VAL A 384 -3.42 4.45 -21.27
N ILE A 385 -4.53 4.45 -20.53
CA ILE A 385 -5.71 5.23 -20.92
C ILE A 385 -5.37 6.71 -21.03
N GLN A 386 -4.64 7.29 -20.08
CA GLN A 386 -4.20 8.67 -20.17
C GLN A 386 -3.27 8.90 -21.36
N GLY A 387 -2.37 7.97 -21.67
CA GLY A 387 -1.48 8.08 -22.84
C GLY A 387 -2.24 8.18 -24.17
N ILE A 388 -3.44 7.59 -24.25
CA ILE A 388 -4.29 7.59 -25.45
C ILE A 388 -5.28 8.77 -25.43
N THR A 389 -5.88 9.05 -24.28
CA THR A 389 -6.97 10.05 -24.13
C THR A 389 -6.48 11.45 -23.78
N GLY A 390 -5.25 11.59 -23.28
CA GLY A 390 -4.67 12.84 -22.80
C GLY A 390 -5.22 13.32 -21.44
N ILE A 391 -6.18 12.63 -20.83
CA ILE A 391 -6.84 13.10 -19.61
C ILE A 391 -6.09 12.60 -18.36
N THR A 392 -5.39 13.51 -17.69
CA THR A 392 -4.56 13.24 -16.49
C THR A 392 -5.37 12.80 -15.26
N THR A 393 -6.62 13.25 -15.14
CA THR A 393 -7.52 12.94 -14.02
C THR A 393 -7.80 11.44 -13.87
N PHE A 394 -7.78 10.70 -14.97
CA PHE A 394 -8.06 9.26 -15.00
C PHE A 394 -6.99 8.43 -14.27
N THR A 395 -5.72 8.86 -14.35
CA THR A 395 -4.60 8.07 -13.83
C THR A 395 -4.47 8.13 -12.33
N ILE A 396 -4.64 9.32 -11.76
CA ILE A 396 -4.62 9.53 -10.32
C ILE A 396 -5.80 8.79 -9.68
N GLY A 397 -7.00 8.88 -10.31
CA GLY A 397 -8.20 8.18 -9.85
C GLY A 397 -8.09 6.66 -9.94
N GLY A 398 -7.52 6.12 -11.02
CA GLY A 398 -7.39 4.68 -11.23
C GLY A 398 -6.47 3.99 -10.21
N THR A 399 -5.28 4.52 -9.96
CA THR A 399 -4.36 3.96 -8.95
C THR A 399 -4.92 4.10 -7.53
N ALA A 400 -5.56 5.23 -7.23
CA ALA A 400 -6.22 5.46 -5.95
C ALA A 400 -7.37 4.47 -5.72
N LEU A 401 -8.19 4.22 -6.75
CA LEU A 401 -9.29 3.23 -6.71
C LEU A 401 -8.76 1.83 -6.40
N LEU A 402 -7.68 1.40 -7.05
CA LEU A 402 -7.08 0.09 -6.82
C LEU A 402 -6.64 -0.11 -5.37
N ILE A 403 -5.92 0.87 -4.84
CA ILE A 403 -5.47 0.85 -3.46
C ILE A 403 -6.68 0.81 -2.53
N ALA A 404 -7.70 1.63 -2.78
CA ALA A 404 -8.88 1.69 -1.94
C ALA A 404 -9.64 0.35 -1.88
N VAL A 405 -9.88 -0.28 -3.04
CA VAL A 405 -10.58 -1.58 -3.10
C VAL A 405 -9.81 -2.66 -2.34
N MET A 406 -8.48 -2.74 -2.52
CA MET A 406 -7.68 -3.76 -1.83
C MET A 406 -7.64 -3.55 -0.31
N VAL A 407 -7.56 -2.30 0.16
CA VAL A 407 -7.60 -2.03 1.60
C VAL A 407 -8.96 -2.39 2.20
N VAL A 408 -10.05 -2.07 1.50
CA VAL A 408 -11.41 -2.46 1.94
C VAL A 408 -11.55 -3.98 2.03
N LEU A 409 -11.06 -4.72 1.03
CA LEU A 409 -11.06 -6.19 1.06
C LEU A 409 -10.24 -6.76 2.23
N ASP A 410 -9.08 -6.18 2.54
CA ASP A 410 -8.26 -6.61 3.69
C ASP A 410 -8.98 -6.34 5.03
N VAL A 411 -9.60 -5.17 5.18
CA VAL A 411 -10.37 -4.82 6.39
C VAL A 411 -11.55 -5.77 6.58
N ILE A 412 -12.34 -6.02 5.52
CA ILE A 412 -13.48 -6.95 5.58
C ILE A 412 -13.00 -8.36 5.98
N LYS A 413 -11.91 -8.85 5.39
CA LYS A 413 -11.36 -10.18 5.71
C LYS A 413 -10.89 -10.27 7.16
N LYS A 414 -10.29 -9.21 7.70
CA LYS A 414 -9.85 -9.17 9.11
C LYS A 414 -11.02 -9.12 10.08
N ILE A 415 -12.09 -8.40 9.73
CA ILE A 415 -13.34 -8.40 10.51
C ILE A 415 -13.93 -9.82 10.51
N ASP A 416 -14.06 -10.44 9.33
CA ASP A 416 -14.60 -11.81 9.19
C ASP A 416 -13.78 -12.86 9.97
N ALA A 417 -12.45 -12.71 9.99
CA ALA A 417 -11.58 -13.57 10.78
C ALA A 417 -11.80 -13.40 12.30
N GLN A 418 -12.09 -12.19 12.77
CA GLN A 418 -12.36 -11.94 14.20
C GLN A 418 -13.74 -12.42 14.62
N THR A 419 -14.75 -12.27 13.76
CA THR A 419 -16.12 -12.76 14.05
C THR A 419 -16.18 -14.27 14.07
N SER A 420 -15.49 -14.94 13.13
CA SER A 420 -15.49 -16.41 13.07
C SER A 420 -14.85 -17.08 14.29
N ILE A 421 -13.78 -16.49 14.86
CA ILE A 421 -13.15 -17.00 16.10
C ILE A 421 -14.12 -16.98 17.30
N ARG A 422 -15.12 -16.10 17.30
CA ARG A 422 -16.11 -15.99 18.37
C ARG A 422 -17.35 -16.88 18.19
N GLU A 423 -17.66 -17.25 16.95
CA GLU A 423 -18.74 -18.21 16.66
C GLU A 423 -18.33 -19.66 17.01
N TYR A 424 -17.03 -19.92 17.14
CA TYR A 424 -16.44 -21.14 17.70
C TYR A 424 -16.22 -21.01 19.20
#